data_AF-A0A3S4P2A5-F1
#
_entry.id   AF-A0A3S4P2A5-F1
#
_cell.length_a   1.000
_cell.length_b   1.000
_cell.length_c   1.000
_cell.angle_alpha   90.00
_cell.angle_beta   90.00
_cell.angle_gamma   90.00
#
_symmetry.space_group_name_H-M   'P 1'
#
loop_
_entity.id
_entity.type
_entity.pdbx_description
1 polymer ?
#
loop_
_entity_poly.entity_id
_entity_poly.type
_entity_poly.pdbx_seq_one_letter_code
_entity_poly.pdbx_strand_id
1 'polypeptide(L)'
;MGVGKFSFNRRSLHAISSTPNPYEQAISIIGRTLSPFDEDNLIPCFGFGDASTHDQYVFSFFPDHRPCNGFEEVLARYRKIVPHLKLSGPTSFAPVIDASIDIVERSNGQYHVLVIIADGQVRDSNTRPGFLGPQEQATINSIVTASQYPLSIILVGVGDGPWDAMQQFDDNLPHRSFDNFQFVNFTKIMSENKDPLKKETSFALAALMEIPYQYRATQDPQFQRFLFHGTENLVVFFKACPICLTNPKNMAFGCGHLLVGVKEKEYAMLRMVVPFQI
;
A
#
# COMPACT_ATOMS: atom_id res chain seq x y z
N MET A 1 -14.50 -3.80 16.69
CA MET A 1 -13.71 -3.70 15.45
C MET A 1 -14.64 -3.58 14.26
N GLY A 2 -14.28 -2.82 13.23
CA GLY A 2 -15.01 -2.81 11.96
C GLY A 2 -16.39 -2.15 11.96
N VAL A 3 -16.70 -1.22 12.88
CA VAL A 3 -17.99 -0.50 12.92
C VAL A 3 -17.78 1.00 12.72
N GLY A 4 -18.40 1.58 11.70
CA GLY A 4 -18.40 3.03 11.48
C GLY A 4 -19.49 3.70 12.32
N LYS A 5 -19.20 3.92 13.59
CA LYS A 5 -20.13 4.53 14.55
C LYS A 5 -20.59 5.91 14.09
N PHE A 6 -19.68 6.70 13.54
CA PHE A 6 -19.94 8.05 13.04
C PHE A 6 -19.91 8.12 11.51
N SER A 7 -18.91 7.48 10.90
CA SER A 7 -18.68 7.49 9.44
C SER A 7 -19.63 6.61 8.64
N PHE A 8 -20.30 5.63 9.27
CA PHE A 8 -21.14 4.68 8.55
C PHE A 8 -22.44 4.31 9.27
N ASN A 9 -23.05 5.27 9.96
CA ASN A 9 -24.37 5.14 10.58
C ASN A 9 -24.49 3.93 11.53
N ARG A 10 -23.44 3.66 12.32
CA ARG A 10 -23.36 2.52 13.26
C ARG A 10 -23.45 1.14 12.60
N ARG A 11 -23.22 1.06 11.28
CA ARG A 11 -23.13 -0.21 10.56
C ARG A 11 -21.69 -0.71 10.54
N SER A 12 -21.52 -2.01 10.33
CA SER A 12 -20.22 -2.58 10.02
C SER A 12 -19.65 -1.93 8.75
N LEU A 13 -18.36 -1.59 8.77
CA LEU A 13 -17.61 -1.11 7.61
C LEU A 13 -17.55 -2.16 6.49
N HIS A 14 -17.81 -3.43 6.81
CA HIS A 14 -17.90 -4.54 5.86
C HIS A 14 -19.35 -4.91 5.49
N ALA A 15 -20.36 -4.17 5.95
CA ALA A 15 -21.76 -4.50 5.67
C ALA A 15 -22.03 -4.49 4.15
N ILE A 16 -22.42 -5.64 3.60
CA ILE A 16 -22.77 -5.78 2.18
C ILE A 16 -24.22 -5.35 1.98
N SER A 17 -24.43 -4.36 1.10
CA SER A 17 -25.77 -3.88 0.74
C SER A 17 -25.82 -3.41 -0.72
N SER A 18 -26.93 -2.76 -1.12
CA SER A 18 -27.05 -2.06 -2.40
C SER A 18 -26.19 -0.80 -2.47
N THR A 19 -25.90 -0.19 -1.31
CA THR A 19 -24.99 0.96 -1.22
C THR A 19 -23.59 0.46 -0.86
N PRO A 20 -22.53 0.88 -1.59
CA PRO A 20 -21.17 0.50 -1.29
C PRO A 20 -20.74 0.92 0.12
N ASN A 21 -20.17 -0.01 0.88
CA ASN A 21 -19.51 0.31 2.16
C ASN A 21 -18.14 0.99 1.95
N PRO A 22 -17.49 1.51 3.00
CA PRO A 22 -16.24 2.26 2.85
C PRO A 22 -15.10 1.47 2.19
N TYR A 23 -14.99 0.16 2.43
CA TYR A 23 -14.02 -0.69 1.75
C TYR A 23 -14.33 -0.82 0.25
N GLU A 24 -15.60 -1.04 -0.11
CA GLU A 24 -16.03 -1.09 -1.51
C GLU A 24 -15.78 0.22 -2.26
N GLN A 25 -16.02 1.35 -1.59
CA GLN A 25 -15.72 2.68 -2.13
C GLN A 25 -14.22 2.86 -2.34
N ALA A 26 -13.39 2.48 -1.37
CA ALA A 26 -11.95 2.55 -1.47
C ALA A 26 -11.42 1.68 -2.62
N ILE A 27 -11.81 0.40 -2.71
CA ILE A 27 -11.46 -0.50 -3.82
C ILE A 27 -11.81 0.13 -5.18
N SER A 28 -13.03 0.65 -5.31
CA SER A 28 -13.52 1.22 -6.57
C SER A 28 -12.78 2.50 -6.96
N ILE A 29 -12.38 3.32 -5.99
CA ILE A 29 -11.63 4.55 -6.27
C ILE A 29 -10.18 4.20 -6.59
N ILE A 30 -9.52 3.34 -5.81
CA ILE A 30 -8.18 2.83 -6.10
C ILE A 30 -8.14 2.24 -7.52
N GLY A 31 -9.11 1.41 -7.88
CA GLY A 31 -9.18 0.83 -9.22
C GLY A 31 -9.34 1.86 -10.33
N ARG A 32 -9.98 3.01 -10.08
CA ARG A 32 -10.10 4.07 -11.10
C ARG A 32 -8.90 5.01 -11.15
N THR A 33 -8.22 5.21 -10.03
CA THR A 33 -7.16 6.21 -9.92
C THR A 33 -5.75 5.63 -9.98
N LEU A 34 -5.55 4.42 -9.47
CA LEU A 34 -4.23 3.79 -9.34
C LEU A 34 -4.00 2.65 -10.35
N SER A 35 -5.05 1.98 -10.84
CA SER A 35 -4.89 0.89 -11.84
C SER A 35 -4.18 1.30 -13.14
N PRO A 36 -4.27 2.56 -13.65
CA PRO A 36 -3.52 2.93 -14.85
C PRO A 36 -2.00 2.87 -14.67
N PHE A 37 -1.51 2.75 -13.43
CA PHE A 37 -0.11 2.56 -13.12
C PHE A 37 0.29 1.09 -12.97
N ASP A 38 -0.67 0.15 -12.95
CA ASP A 38 -0.41 -1.28 -12.82
C ASP A 38 -0.01 -1.90 -14.17
N GLU A 39 1.08 -2.68 -14.20
CA GLU A 39 1.67 -3.22 -15.43
C GLU A 39 0.80 -4.24 -16.16
N ASP A 40 0.28 -5.20 -15.41
CA ASP A 40 -0.30 -6.43 -15.92
C ASP A 40 -1.78 -6.58 -15.56
N ASN A 41 -2.30 -5.66 -14.75
CA ASN A 41 -3.65 -5.67 -14.19
C ASN A 41 -3.91 -6.94 -13.36
N LEU A 42 -2.86 -7.60 -12.88
CA LEU A 42 -2.92 -8.77 -12.02
C LEU A 42 -2.65 -8.33 -10.58
N ILE A 43 -3.71 -8.34 -9.76
CA ILE A 43 -3.67 -7.78 -8.41
C ILE A 43 -3.65 -8.93 -7.38
N PRO A 44 -2.51 -9.27 -6.77
CA PRO A 44 -2.50 -10.11 -5.59
C PRO A 44 -3.36 -9.50 -4.48
N CYS A 45 -4.34 -10.27 -4.00
CA CYS A 45 -5.27 -9.83 -2.96
C CYS A 45 -5.32 -10.81 -1.79
N PHE A 46 -5.29 -10.24 -0.59
CA PHE A 46 -5.27 -10.98 0.66
C PHE A 46 -6.29 -10.44 1.65
N GLY A 47 -6.74 -11.28 2.59
CA GLY A 47 -7.39 -10.80 3.81
C GLY A 47 -6.61 -11.21 5.05
N PHE A 48 -6.77 -10.46 6.14
CA PHE A 48 -6.15 -10.72 7.44
C PHE A 48 -7.02 -10.16 8.57
N GLY A 49 -6.85 -10.66 9.80
CA GLY A 49 -7.62 -10.21 10.98
C GLY A 49 -8.89 -11.03 11.27
N ASP A 50 -9.28 -11.94 10.37
CA ASP A 50 -10.41 -12.82 10.59
C ASP A 50 -10.06 -13.96 11.57
N ALA A 51 -11.07 -14.70 12.03
CA ALA A 51 -10.88 -15.78 13.00
C ALA A 51 -9.96 -16.93 12.51
N SER A 52 -9.67 -17.02 11.21
CA SER A 52 -8.69 -18.00 10.68
C SER A 52 -7.25 -17.48 10.69
N THR A 53 -7.04 -16.16 10.63
CA THR A 53 -5.71 -15.55 10.48
C THR A 53 -5.21 -14.82 11.73
N HIS A 54 -6.11 -14.22 12.51
CA HIS A 54 -5.78 -13.34 13.64
C HIS A 54 -4.71 -12.31 13.22
N ASP A 55 -3.65 -12.14 14.02
CA ASP A 55 -2.52 -11.24 13.76
C ASP A 55 -1.28 -11.96 13.20
N GLN A 56 -1.41 -13.21 12.75
CA GLN A 56 -0.26 -14.05 12.39
C GLN A 56 -0.17 -14.41 10.90
N TYR A 57 -1.29 -14.49 10.19
CA TYR A 57 -1.32 -14.98 8.82
C TYR A 57 -2.13 -14.07 7.90
N VAL A 58 -2.05 -14.36 6.60
CA VAL A 58 -2.95 -13.83 5.58
C VAL A 58 -3.61 -14.98 4.83
N PHE A 59 -4.81 -14.77 4.29
CA PHE A 59 -5.42 -15.70 3.35
C PHE A 59 -5.50 -15.06 1.96
N SER A 60 -5.23 -15.82 0.91
CA SER A 60 -5.42 -15.35 -0.47
C SER A 60 -6.90 -15.28 -0.83
N PHE A 61 -7.27 -14.30 -1.65
CA PHE A 61 -8.64 -14.18 -2.15
C PHE A 61 -9.12 -15.41 -2.92
N PHE A 62 -8.21 -16.10 -3.62
CA PHE A 62 -8.49 -17.34 -4.32
C PHE A 62 -7.71 -18.53 -3.73
N PRO A 63 -8.31 -19.73 -3.63
CA PRO A 63 -7.65 -20.91 -3.05
C PRO A 63 -6.41 -21.40 -3.81
N ASP A 64 -6.33 -21.14 -5.11
CA ASP A 64 -5.20 -21.45 -5.99
C ASP A 64 -4.11 -20.36 -5.97
N HIS A 65 -4.23 -19.38 -5.07
CA HIS A 65 -3.32 -18.25 -4.93
C HIS A 65 -3.17 -17.37 -6.19
N ARG A 66 -4.10 -17.46 -7.14
CA ARG A 66 -4.06 -16.60 -8.33
C ARG A 66 -4.36 -15.14 -7.97
N PRO A 67 -3.73 -14.18 -8.67
CA PRO A 67 -4.12 -12.77 -8.56
C PRO A 67 -5.53 -12.52 -9.14
N CYS A 68 -6.14 -11.42 -8.73
CA CYS A 68 -7.37 -10.91 -9.35
C CYS A 68 -7.03 -10.26 -10.70
N ASN A 69 -7.89 -10.41 -11.70
CA ASN A 69 -7.83 -9.67 -12.95
C ASN A 69 -8.56 -8.33 -12.81
N GLY A 70 -7.79 -7.29 -12.48
CA GLY A 70 -8.29 -5.94 -12.25
C GLY A 70 -9.11 -5.74 -10.99
N PHE A 71 -9.35 -4.47 -10.66
CA PHE A 71 -10.08 -4.08 -9.46
C PHE A 71 -11.57 -4.43 -9.49
N GLU A 72 -12.13 -4.66 -10.67
CA GLU A 72 -13.48 -5.20 -10.83
C GLU A 72 -13.57 -6.61 -10.22
N GLU A 73 -12.58 -7.48 -10.45
CA GLU A 73 -12.55 -8.81 -9.85
C GLU A 73 -12.24 -8.72 -8.35
N VAL A 74 -11.37 -7.79 -7.92
CA VAL A 74 -11.11 -7.52 -6.49
C VAL A 74 -12.42 -7.19 -5.77
N LEU A 75 -13.21 -6.25 -6.29
CA LEU A 75 -14.48 -5.83 -5.69
C LEU A 75 -15.50 -6.98 -5.69
N ALA A 76 -15.63 -7.68 -6.82
CA ALA A 76 -16.54 -8.81 -6.94
C ALA A 76 -16.19 -9.94 -5.97
N ARG A 77 -14.90 -10.21 -5.78
CA ARG A 77 -14.40 -11.24 -4.87
C ARG A 77 -14.56 -10.83 -3.41
N TYR A 78 -14.24 -9.58 -3.07
CA TYR A 78 -14.49 -9.00 -1.75
C TYR A 78 -15.95 -9.20 -1.32
N ARG A 79 -16.92 -8.80 -2.16
CA ARG A 79 -18.36 -8.98 -1.88
C ARG A 79 -18.77 -10.45 -1.67
N LYS A 80 -18.07 -11.40 -2.31
CA LYS A 80 -18.34 -12.84 -2.17
C LYS A 80 -17.77 -13.43 -0.88
N ILE A 81 -16.58 -13.02 -0.46
CA ILE A 81 -15.90 -13.61 0.70
C ILE A 81 -16.43 -13.03 2.02
N VAL A 82 -16.66 -11.72 2.08
CA VAL A 82 -16.97 -10.99 3.32
C VAL A 82 -18.14 -11.59 4.13
N PRO A 83 -19.27 -11.99 3.52
CA PRO A 83 -20.39 -12.59 4.26
C PRO A 83 -20.04 -13.91 4.98
N HIS A 84 -18.96 -14.57 4.58
CA HIS A 84 -18.54 -15.87 5.11
C HIS A 84 -17.39 -15.74 6.13
N LEU A 85 -16.86 -14.54 6.34
CA LEU A 85 -15.76 -14.29 7.25
C LEU A 85 -16.28 -13.95 8.64
N LYS A 86 -15.54 -14.41 9.66
CA LYS A 86 -15.79 -14.04 11.05
C LYS A 86 -14.73 -13.02 11.45
N LEU A 87 -15.12 -11.74 11.46
CA LEU A 87 -14.25 -10.64 11.88
C LEU A 87 -13.70 -10.93 13.28
N SER A 88 -12.39 -10.73 13.48
CA SER A 88 -11.72 -11.09 14.72
C SER A 88 -10.67 -10.04 15.13
N GLY A 89 -9.53 -10.48 15.63
CA GLY A 89 -8.39 -9.69 16.07
C GLY A 89 -7.42 -10.57 16.85
N PRO A 90 -6.30 -10.05 17.37
CA PRO A 90 -5.82 -8.67 17.26
C PRO A 90 -5.47 -8.26 15.82
N THR A 91 -5.25 -6.96 15.58
CA THR A 91 -4.85 -6.46 14.27
C THR A 91 -3.36 -6.17 14.24
N SER A 92 -2.63 -6.78 13.30
CA SER A 92 -1.25 -6.43 12.95
C SER A 92 -1.13 -6.35 11.43
N PHE A 93 -0.36 -5.40 10.91
CA PHE A 93 -0.04 -5.36 9.48
C PHE A 93 1.20 -6.17 9.12
N ALA A 94 1.93 -6.69 10.12
CA ALA A 94 3.12 -7.50 9.90
C ALA A 94 2.89 -8.65 8.89
N PRO A 95 1.87 -9.51 9.05
CA PRO A 95 1.69 -10.66 8.15
C PRO A 95 1.53 -10.26 6.68
N VAL A 96 0.92 -9.11 6.42
CA VAL A 96 0.64 -8.68 5.05
C VAL A 96 1.76 -7.89 4.41
N ILE A 97 2.53 -7.17 5.22
CA ILE A 97 3.79 -6.57 4.79
C ILE A 97 4.78 -7.68 4.44
N ASP A 98 4.91 -8.68 5.31
CA ASP A 98 5.81 -9.83 5.10
C ASP A 98 5.42 -10.63 3.84
N ALA A 99 4.12 -10.91 3.64
CA ALA A 99 3.64 -11.55 2.41
C ALA A 99 3.93 -10.72 1.14
N SER A 100 4.01 -9.39 1.26
CA SER A 100 4.34 -8.50 0.14
C SER A 100 5.84 -8.48 -0.15
N ILE A 101 6.68 -8.63 0.88
CA ILE A 101 8.12 -8.86 0.72
C ILE A 101 8.35 -10.15 -0.08
N ASP A 102 7.67 -11.25 0.26
CA ASP A 102 7.78 -12.51 -0.49
C ASP A 102 7.38 -12.36 -1.97
N ILE A 103 6.40 -11.50 -2.28
CA ILE A 103 6.02 -11.20 -3.68
C ILE A 103 7.15 -10.45 -4.38
N VAL A 104 7.73 -9.44 -3.74
CA VAL A 104 8.85 -8.67 -4.28
C VAL A 104 10.05 -9.58 -4.55
N GLU A 105 10.40 -10.48 -3.63
CA GLU A 105 11.47 -11.46 -3.82
C GLU A 105 11.20 -12.40 -5.00
N ARG A 106 10.01 -13.00 -5.07
CA ARG A 106 9.61 -13.89 -6.18
C ARG A 106 9.54 -13.18 -7.52
N SER A 107 9.31 -11.87 -7.52
CA SER A 107 9.34 -11.03 -8.71
C SER A 107 10.76 -10.64 -9.15
N ASN A 108 11.78 -11.15 -8.47
CA ASN A 108 13.19 -10.82 -8.72
C ASN A 108 13.52 -9.34 -8.44
N GLY A 109 12.91 -8.78 -7.39
CA GLY A 109 13.13 -7.41 -6.93
C GLY A 109 12.43 -6.34 -7.78
N GLN A 110 11.32 -6.67 -8.44
CA GLN A 110 10.52 -5.64 -9.12
C GLN A 110 9.82 -4.75 -8.10
N TYR A 111 9.60 -3.48 -8.48
CA TYR A 111 9.00 -2.50 -7.59
C TYR A 111 7.50 -2.77 -7.40
N HIS A 112 7.06 -2.80 -6.15
CA HIS A 112 5.66 -3.03 -5.79
C HIS A 112 5.12 -1.92 -4.89
N VAL A 113 3.80 -1.71 -4.96
CA VAL A 113 3.05 -0.85 -4.06
C VAL A 113 2.02 -1.69 -3.33
N LEU A 114 2.20 -1.85 -2.03
CA LEU A 114 1.23 -2.49 -1.14
C LEU A 114 0.19 -1.44 -0.71
N VAL A 115 -1.08 -1.64 -1.07
CA VAL A 115 -2.20 -0.75 -0.72
C VAL A 115 -3.09 -1.42 0.32
N ILE A 116 -2.82 -1.18 1.60
CA ILE A 116 -3.57 -1.74 2.73
C ILE A 116 -4.83 -0.93 2.98
N ILE A 117 -6.01 -1.56 2.94
CA ILE A 117 -7.26 -0.92 3.37
C ILE A 117 -7.61 -1.43 4.77
N ALA A 118 -7.72 -0.51 5.73
CA ALA A 118 -7.84 -0.84 7.14
C ALA A 118 -8.64 0.21 7.94
N ASP A 119 -9.15 -0.17 9.11
CA ASP A 119 -9.94 0.69 9.99
C ASP A 119 -9.17 1.36 11.15
N GLY A 120 -7.83 1.19 11.15
CA GLY A 120 -6.90 1.94 12.01
C GLY A 120 -6.64 1.33 13.39
N GLN A 121 -7.17 0.13 13.69
CA GLN A 121 -7.11 -0.45 15.04
C GLN A 121 -5.92 -1.39 15.29
N VAL A 122 -4.68 -0.97 15.00
CA VAL A 122 -3.48 -1.76 15.36
C VAL A 122 -3.17 -1.67 16.87
N ARG A 123 -3.51 -0.53 17.49
CA ARG A 123 -3.27 -0.31 18.91
C ARG A 123 -4.31 -1.04 19.77
N ASP A 124 -3.84 -1.96 20.62
CA ASP A 124 -4.71 -2.54 21.65
C ASP A 124 -5.11 -1.44 22.66
N SER A 125 -6.41 -1.37 22.94
CA SER A 125 -7.02 -0.57 24.01
C SER A 125 -6.40 -0.78 25.40
N ASN A 126 -5.74 -1.92 25.65
CA ASN A 126 -5.07 -2.23 26.91
C ASN A 126 -3.63 -1.71 26.99
N THR A 127 -3.05 -1.22 25.89
CA THR A 127 -1.68 -0.72 25.86
C THR A 127 -1.60 0.64 26.56
N ARG A 128 -0.68 0.77 27.53
CA ARG A 128 -0.49 2.02 28.28
C ARG A 128 -0.04 3.16 27.35
N PRO A 129 -0.49 4.41 27.58
CA PRO A 129 0.02 5.57 26.85
C PRO A 129 1.56 5.63 26.92
N GLY A 130 2.22 5.82 25.78
CA GLY A 130 3.68 5.86 25.66
C GLY A 130 4.40 4.51 25.49
N PHE A 131 3.69 3.38 25.54
CA PHE A 131 4.23 2.06 25.22
C PHE A 131 3.62 1.52 23.93
N LEU A 132 4.38 0.74 23.17
CA LEU A 132 3.93 0.02 21.99
C LEU A 132 3.43 -1.37 22.40
N GLY A 133 2.26 -1.76 21.91
CA GLY A 133 1.75 -3.12 22.02
C GLY A 133 2.53 -4.11 21.13
N PRO A 134 2.36 -5.42 21.32
CA PRO A 134 3.07 -6.42 20.52
C PRO A 134 2.71 -6.32 19.02
N GLN A 135 1.47 -6.02 18.66
CA GLN A 135 1.05 -5.85 17.27
C GLN A 135 1.61 -4.58 16.62
N GLU A 136 1.66 -3.48 17.37
CA GLU A 136 2.28 -2.23 16.92
C GLU A 136 3.77 -2.45 16.67
N GLN A 137 4.47 -3.10 17.61
CA GLN A 137 5.90 -3.39 17.46
C GLN A 137 6.18 -4.34 16.28
N ALA A 138 5.35 -5.38 16.09
CA ALA A 138 5.47 -6.28 14.95
C ALA A 138 5.28 -5.52 13.63
N THR A 139 4.24 -4.68 13.55
CA THR A 139 3.98 -3.83 12.38
C THR A 139 5.17 -2.91 12.08
N ILE A 140 5.72 -2.22 13.08
CA ILE A 140 6.90 -1.36 12.92
C ILE A 140 8.09 -2.17 12.39
N ASN A 141 8.36 -3.34 12.97
CA ASN A 141 9.48 -4.19 12.55
C ASN A 141 9.33 -4.62 11.08
N SER A 142 8.13 -5.01 10.65
CA SER A 142 7.88 -5.35 9.25
C SER A 142 7.98 -4.14 8.33
N ILE A 143 7.54 -2.94 8.73
CA ILE A 143 7.74 -1.72 7.92
C ILE A 143 9.24 -1.40 7.74
N VAL A 144 10.03 -1.50 8.82
CA VAL A 144 11.49 -1.30 8.78
C VAL A 144 12.14 -2.34 7.88
N THR A 145 11.75 -3.61 7.99
CA THR A 145 12.25 -4.68 7.12
C THR A 145 11.88 -4.44 5.67
N ALA A 146 10.63 -4.08 5.39
CA ALA A 146 10.15 -3.74 4.05
C ALA A 146 10.90 -2.58 3.40
N SER A 147 11.48 -1.65 4.20
CA SER A 147 12.29 -0.56 3.67
C SER A 147 13.61 -1.01 3.03
N GLN A 148 13.99 -2.29 3.18
CA GLN A 148 15.14 -2.90 2.50
C GLN A 148 14.78 -3.48 1.13
N TYR A 149 13.49 -3.48 0.76
CA TYR A 149 12.95 -4.03 -0.48
C TYR A 149 12.35 -2.91 -1.35
N PRO A 150 12.27 -3.07 -2.67
CA PRO A 150 11.63 -2.12 -3.57
C PRO A 150 10.10 -2.17 -3.40
N LEU A 151 9.64 -1.80 -2.20
CA LEU A 151 8.28 -1.91 -1.72
C LEU A 151 7.87 -0.61 -1.05
N SER A 152 6.86 0.03 -1.64
CA SER A 152 6.14 1.14 -1.04
C SER A 152 4.85 0.66 -0.41
N ILE A 153 4.46 1.26 0.71
CA ILE A 153 3.26 0.90 1.46
C ILE A 153 2.35 2.12 1.53
N ILE A 154 1.10 1.98 1.06
CA ILE A 154 0.04 2.98 1.19
C ILE A 154 -1.02 2.40 2.12
N LEU A 155 -1.25 3.03 3.26
CA LEU A 155 -2.34 2.69 4.16
C LEU A 155 -3.55 3.60 3.91
N VAL A 156 -4.62 3.01 3.42
CA VAL A 156 -5.91 3.66 3.17
C VAL A 156 -6.83 3.46 4.37
N GLY A 157 -6.95 4.50 5.20
CA GLY A 157 -7.76 4.47 6.42
C GLY A 157 -9.25 4.71 6.16
N VAL A 158 -10.07 3.69 6.39
CA VAL A 158 -11.54 3.75 6.30
C VAL A 158 -12.19 3.70 7.68
N GLY A 159 -13.35 4.34 7.85
CA GLY A 159 -14.04 4.42 9.13
C GLY A 159 -13.55 5.55 10.05
N ASP A 160 -13.83 5.39 11.34
CA ASP A 160 -13.71 6.45 12.36
C ASP A 160 -12.28 6.63 12.91
N GLY A 161 -11.39 5.65 12.73
CA GLY A 161 -10.09 5.59 13.40
C GLY A 161 -10.19 5.08 14.85
N PRO A 162 -9.30 5.52 15.76
CA PRO A 162 -8.37 6.67 15.63
C PRO A 162 -7.18 6.40 14.69
N TRP A 163 -6.50 7.47 14.27
CA TRP A 163 -5.44 7.43 13.24
C TRP A 163 -4.07 7.92 13.72
N ASP A 164 -3.92 8.20 15.02
CA ASP A 164 -2.71 8.76 15.63
C ASP A 164 -1.49 7.85 15.45
N ALA A 165 -1.65 6.54 15.63
CA ALA A 165 -0.57 5.57 15.39
C ALA A 165 -0.14 5.57 13.92
N MET A 166 -1.09 5.71 12.99
CA MET A 166 -0.79 5.67 11.55
C MET A 166 -0.05 6.92 11.10
N GLN A 167 -0.35 8.08 11.70
CA GLN A 167 0.41 9.31 11.49
C GLN A 167 1.83 9.20 12.05
N GLN A 168 2.02 8.50 13.17
CA GLN A 168 3.37 8.24 13.70
C GLN A 168 4.19 7.32 12.78
N PHE A 169 3.54 6.35 12.13
CA PHE A 169 4.20 5.45 11.20
C PHE A 169 4.64 6.16 9.91
N ASP A 170 3.87 7.15 9.46
CA ASP A 170 4.20 8.07 8.35
C ASP A 170 5.50 8.85 8.66
N ASP A 171 5.48 9.64 9.74
CA ASP A 171 6.48 10.69 9.94
C ASP A 171 7.74 10.27 10.72
N ASN A 172 7.67 9.23 11.57
CA ASN A 172 8.61 9.10 12.70
C ASN A 172 9.16 7.68 12.96
N LEU A 173 9.20 6.79 11.96
CA LEU A 173 9.81 5.46 12.16
C LEU A 173 11.34 5.48 12.02
N PRO A 174 12.10 5.25 13.11
CA PRO A 174 13.56 5.20 13.05
C PRO A 174 14.04 3.92 12.34
N HIS A 175 15.26 3.96 11.83
CA HIS A 175 15.97 2.82 11.22
C HIS A 175 15.47 2.32 9.85
N ARG A 176 14.51 2.99 9.22
CA ARG A 176 14.15 2.71 7.82
C ARG A 176 15.28 3.12 6.87
N SER A 177 15.52 2.33 5.82
CA SER A 177 16.50 2.67 4.77
C SER A 177 16.03 3.82 3.87
N PHE A 178 14.73 3.94 3.67
CA PHE A 178 14.05 5.10 3.08
C PHE A 178 12.63 5.19 3.64
N ASP A 179 11.99 6.35 3.47
CA ASP A 179 10.59 6.50 3.84
C ASP A 179 9.72 5.70 2.86
N ASN A 180 9.14 4.58 3.32
CA ASN A 180 8.43 3.63 2.47
C ASN A 180 6.95 3.49 2.84
N PHE A 181 6.39 4.37 3.67
CA PHE A 181 5.05 4.24 4.23
C PHE A 181 4.30 5.56 4.11
N GLN A 182 3.13 5.54 3.46
CA GLN A 182 2.23 6.68 3.30
C GLN A 182 0.86 6.38 3.92
N PHE A 183 0.39 7.19 4.86
CA PHE A 183 -0.97 7.12 5.37
C PHE A 183 -1.94 8.07 4.64
N VAL A 184 -3.12 7.56 4.26
CA VAL A 184 -4.20 8.34 3.65
C VAL A 184 -5.51 8.14 4.40
N ASN A 185 -6.02 9.20 5.03
CA ASN A 185 -7.34 9.18 5.68
C ASN A 185 -8.47 9.31 4.63
N PHE A 186 -8.88 8.17 4.07
CA PHE A 186 -9.91 8.10 3.04
C PHE A 186 -11.25 8.66 3.52
N THR A 187 -11.69 8.28 4.71
CA THR A 187 -12.97 8.77 5.28
C THR A 187 -13.00 10.29 5.35
N LYS A 188 -11.90 10.92 5.80
CA LYS A 188 -11.80 12.38 5.90
C LYS A 188 -11.95 13.02 4.53
N ILE A 189 -11.19 12.56 3.53
CA ILE A 189 -11.25 13.11 2.15
C ILE A 189 -12.67 12.95 1.57
N MET A 190 -13.27 11.78 1.74
CA MET A 190 -14.59 11.49 1.17
C MET A 190 -15.72 12.24 1.89
N SER A 191 -15.51 12.67 3.13
CA SER A 191 -16.47 13.47 3.90
C SER A 191 -16.51 14.96 3.52
N GLU A 192 -15.52 15.45 2.77
CA GLU A 192 -15.44 16.89 2.44
C GLU A 192 -16.64 17.36 1.60
N ASN A 193 -17.04 18.63 1.73
CA ASN A 193 -18.09 19.21 0.89
C ASN A 193 -17.51 19.69 -0.45
N LYS A 194 -17.08 18.73 -1.28
CA LYS A 194 -16.51 18.95 -2.62
C LYS A 194 -17.21 18.08 -3.66
N ASP A 195 -17.03 18.42 -4.93
CA ASP A 195 -17.45 17.59 -6.06
C ASP A 195 -16.81 16.17 -5.98
N PRO A 196 -17.54 15.09 -6.32
CA PRO A 196 -17.02 13.72 -6.24
C PRO A 196 -15.70 13.51 -6.99
N LEU A 197 -15.55 14.06 -8.20
CA LEU A 197 -14.32 13.92 -8.98
C LEU A 197 -13.15 14.60 -8.26
N LYS A 198 -13.39 15.77 -7.65
CA LYS A 198 -12.35 16.46 -6.86
C LYS A 198 -11.92 15.66 -5.62
N LYS A 199 -12.83 14.90 -5.00
CA LYS A 199 -12.49 14.01 -3.88
C LYS A 199 -11.62 12.85 -4.33
N GLU A 200 -11.99 12.21 -5.45
CA GLU A 200 -11.20 11.13 -6.05
C GLU A 200 -9.81 11.62 -6.46
N THR A 201 -9.70 12.79 -7.08
CA THR A 201 -8.40 13.42 -7.40
C THR A 201 -7.60 13.73 -6.14
N SER A 202 -8.24 14.24 -5.08
CA SER A 202 -7.56 14.53 -3.80
C SER A 202 -7.03 13.25 -3.16
N PHE A 203 -7.81 12.16 -3.22
CA PHE A 203 -7.37 10.85 -2.75
C PHE A 203 -6.20 10.31 -3.56
N ALA A 204 -6.28 10.34 -4.89
CA ALA A 204 -5.21 9.86 -5.77
C ALA A 204 -3.91 10.62 -5.53
N LEU A 205 -3.99 11.95 -5.41
CA LEU A 205 -2.84 12.79 -5.11
C LEU A 205 -2.24 12.46 -3.75
N ALA A 206 -3.06 12.29 -2.71
CA ALA A 206 -2.59 11.94 -1.37
C ALA A 206 -1.93 10.54 -1.35
N ALA A 207 -2.50 9.56 -2.05
CA ALA A 207 -1.95 8.20 -2.12
C ALA A 207 -0.63 8.13 -2.90
N LEU A 208 -0.47 8.93 -3.95
CA LEU A 208 0.70 8.91 -4.83
C LEU A 208 1.78 9.93 -4.48
N MET A 209 1.57 10.76 -3.45
CA MET A 209 2.42 11.92 -3.15
C MET A 209 3.89 11.53 -2.96
N GLU A 210 4.16 10.42 -2.29
CA GLU A 210 5.51 9.96 -1.98
C GLU A 210 6.07 8.96 -3.00
N ILE A 211 5.21 8.25 -3.73
CA ILE A 211 5.61 7.16 -4.64
C ILE A 211 6.75 7.55 -5.60
N PRO A 212 6.78 8.73 -6.25
CA PRO A 212 7.90 9.13 -7.10
C PRO A 212 9.24 9.28 -6.38
N TYR A 213 9.24 9.64 -5.09
CA TYR A 213 10.45 9.73 -4.27
C TYR A 213 10.86 8.34 -3.78
N GLN A 214 9.90 7.54 -3.33
CA GLN A 214 10.09 6.17 -2.86
C GLN A 214 10.67 5.28 -3.97
N TYR A 215 10.07 5.30 -5.16
CA TYR A 215 10.58 4.59 -6.33
C TYR A 215 12.03 4.96 -6.62
N ARG A 216 12.36 6.26 -6.64
CA ARG A 216 13.74 6.72 -6.88
C ARG A 216 14.72 6.23 -5.83
N ALA A 217 14.33 6.17 -4.55
CA ALA A 217 15.18 5.63 -3.48
C ALA A 217 15.55 4.16 -3.74
N THR A 218 14.62 3.37 -4.29
CA THR A 218 14.87 1.95 -4.62
C THR A 218 15.78 1.75 -5.84
N GLN A 219 15.97 2.78 -6.66
CA GLN A 219 16.89 2.75 -7.81
C GLN A 219 18.32 3.15 -7.42
N ASP A 220 18.57 3.58 -6.18
CA ASP A 220 19.91 3.94 -5.74
C ASP A 220 20.87 2.74 -5.85
N PRO A 221 22.04 2.86 -6.49
CA PRO A 221 23.01 1.78 -6.60
C PRO A 221 23.43 1.19 -5.24
N GLN A 222 23.39 1.97 -4.16
CA GLN A 222 23.63 1.47 -2.80
C GLN A 222 22.49 0.56 -2.33
N PHE A 223 21.25 0.92 -2.64
CA PHE A 223 20.06 0.10 -2.36
C PHE A 223 20.11 -1.24 -3.10
N GLN A 224 20.42 -1.22 -4.41
CA GLN A 224 20.48 -2.44 -5.21
C GLN A 224 21.60 -3.41 -4.77
N ARG A 225 22.72 -2.91 -4.23
CA ARG A 225 23.80 -3.77 -3.72
C ARG A 225 23.38 -4.64 -2.54
N PHE A 226 22.44 -4.18 -1.70
CA PHE A 226 21.96 -4.96 -0.57
C PHE A 226 21.10 -6.15 -0.99
N LEU A 227 20.30 -6.02 -2.06
CA LEU A 227 19.41 -7.09 -2.53
C LEU A 227 20.16 -8.28 -3.17
N PHE A 228 21.33 -8.04 -3.77
CA PHE A 228 22.03 -9.05 -4.58
C PHE A 228 23.28 -9.65 -3.93
N HIS A 229 23.58 -9.37 -2.65
CA HIS A 229 24.75 -9.93 -1.97
C HIS A 229 24.58 -11.41 -1.52
N GLY A 230 23.46 -12.06 -1.87
CA GLY A 230 23.18 -13.48 -1.60
C GLY A 230 23.41 -14.45 -2.77
N THR A 231 23.69 -13.98 -3.99
CA THR A 231 23.94 -14.86 -5.14
C THR A 231 25.06 -14.31 -6.01
N GLU A 232 26.16 -15.05 -6.11
CA GLU A 232 27.26 -14.71 -7.01
C GLU A 232 26.80 -14.59 -8.47
N ASN A 233 27.26 -13.51 -9.12
CA ASN A 233 27.29 -13.28 -10.57
C ASN A 233 25.97 -13.14 -11.33
N LEU A 234 25.38 -11.93 -11.29
CA LEU A 234 24.68 -11.38 -12.46
C LEU A 234 24.89 -9.86 -12.55
N VAL A 235 25.76 -9.42 -13.44
CA VAL A 235 25.95 -8.00 -13.76
C VAL A 235 24.86 -7.60 -14.75
N VAL A 236 23.83 -6.89 -14.30
CA VAL A 236 22.82 -6.26 -15.18
C VAL A 236 23.28 -4.83 -15.50
N PHE A 237 23.57 -4.56 -16.76
CA PHE A 237 23.91 -3.22 -17.24
C PHE A 237 22.68 -2.32 -17.30
N PHE A 238 22.62 -1.29 -16.46
CA PHE A 238 21.73 -0.15 -16.67
C PHE A 238 22.34 0.80 -17.71
N LYS A 239 21.65 1.02 -18.84
CA LYS A 239 21.98 2.09 -19.80
C LYS A 239 21.56 3.44 -19.19
N ALA A 240 22.45 4.05 -18.40
CA ALA A 240 22.35 5.47 -18.09
C ALA A 240 22.79 6.31 -19.32
N CYS A 241 22.10 7.42 -19.57
CA CYS A 241 22.46 8.37 -20.63
C CYS A 241 23.86 8.97 -20.38
N PRO A 242 24.84 8.83 -21.29
CA PRO A 242 26.22 9.28 -21.08
C PRO A 242 26.38 10.79 -20.82
N ILE A 243 25.38 11.59 -21.20
CA ILE A 243 25.42 13.06 -21.10
C ILE A 243 25.10 13.54 -19.68
N CYS A 244 24.28 12.79 -18.94
CA CYS A 244 23.87 13.16 -17.57
C CYS A 244 24.91 12.77 -16.52
N LEU A 245 25.84 11.90 -16.85
CA LEU A 245 26.91 11.43 -15.96
C LEU A 245 28.04 12.45 -15.77
N THR A 246 28.12 13.50 -16.58
CA THR A 246 29.31 14.38 -16.61
C THR A 246 29.08 15.81 -16.11
N ASN A 247 27.88 16.21 -15.66
CA ASN A 247 27.69 17.60 -15.19
C ASN A 247 26.68 17.77 -14.03
N PRO A 248 27.15 17.90 -12.77
CA PRO A 248 26.31 17.96 -11.58
C PRO A 248 25.53 19.28 -11.39
N LYS A 249 25.64 20.26 -12.31
CA LYS A 249 24.98 21.58 -12.18
C LYS A 249 23.56 21.70 -12.77
N ASN A 250 22.97 20.61 -13.28
CA ASN A 250 21.62 20.60 -13.86
C ASN A 250 20.60 19.73 -13.08
N MET A 251 20.73 19.64 -11.75
CA MET A 251 19.74 18.93 -10.90
C MET A 251 18.59 19.82 -10.39
N ALA A 252 18.43 21.02 -10.94
CA ALA A 252 17.31 21.90 -10.65
C ALA A 252 16.53 22.19 -11.95
N PHE A 253 15.42 21.47 -12.13
CA PHE A 253 14.47 21.57 -13.26
C PHE A 253 14.99 21.09 -14.62
N GLY A 254 14.13 20.34 -15.32
CA GLY A 254 14.47 19.44 -16.42
C GLY A 254 15.22 20.06 -17.59
N CYS A 255 16.11 19.27 -18.21
CA CYS A 255 16.73 19.67 -19.46
C CYS A 255 15.64 19.75 -20.54
N GLY A 256 15.49 20.93 -21.16
CA GLY A 256 14.51 21.23 -22.20
C GLY A 256 14.73 20.51 -23.55
N HIS A 257 15.26 19.28 -23.53
CA HIS A 257 15.28 18.38 -24.68
C HIS A 257 14.04 17.46 -24.74
N LEU A 258 13.06 17.71 -23.86
CA LEU A 258 11.68 17.29 -24.08
C LEU A 258 11.12 18.09 -25.27
N LEU A 259 11.42 17.62 -26.49
CA LEU A 259 10.55 17.88 -27.62
C LEU A 259 9.18 17.32 -27.28
N VAL A 260 8.17 18.19 -27.35
CA VAL A 260 6.75 17.90 -27.18
C VAL A 260 6.41 16.60 -27.93
N GLY A 261 6.17 15.58 -27.13
CA GLY A 261 5.93 14.20 -27.52
C GLY A 261 5.88 13.40 -26.24
N VAL A 262 4.66 13.21 -25.72
CA VAL A 262 4.36 12.42 -24.53
C VAL A 262 4.99 11.04 -24.73
N LYS A 263 6.16 10.80 -24.15
CA LYS A 263 6.77 9.47 -24.09
C LYS A 263 6.17 8.77 -22.88
N GLU A 264 5.17 7.94 -23.16
CA GLU A 264 4.50 6.94 -22.30
C GLU A 264 5.44 5.93 -21.56
N LYS A 265 6.74 6.19 -21.36
CA LYS A 265 7.70 5.15 -20.95
C LYS A 265 8.57 5.45 -19.72
N GLU A 266 8.26 6.47 -18.93
CA GLU A 266 8.99 6.76 -17.67
C GLU A 266 8.09 6.87 -16.44
N TYR A 267 6.92 6.23 -16.45
CA TYR A 267 6.25 5.91 -15.20
C TYR A 267 6.75 4.55 -14.75
N ALA A 268 7.30 4.50 -13.53
CA ALA A 268 7.54 3.28 -12.78
C ALA A 268 6.30 2.42 -12.95
N MET A 269 6.44 1.30 -13.63
CA MET A 269 5.29 0.48 -13.92
C MET A 269 5.07 -0.37 -12.65
N LEU A 270 3.96 -0.04 -11.96
CA LEU A 270 3.69 -0.43 -10.58
C LEU A 270 3.09 -1.83 -10.58
N ARG A 271 3.29 -2.57 -9.51
CA ARG A 271 2.50 -3.76 -9.21
C ARG A 271 1.80 -3.58 -7.87
N MET A 272 0.48 -3.64 -7.88
CA MET A 272 -0.31 -3.44 -6.67
C MET A 272 -0.63 -4.73 -5.94
N VAL A 273 -0.40 -4.74 -4.63
CA VAL A 273 -0.89 -5.77 -3.70
C VAL A 273 -1.95 -5.13 -2.81
N VAL A 274 -3.16 -5.69 -2.77
CA VAL A 274 -4.29 -5.05 -2.07
C VAL A 274 -4.87 -5.98 -1.01
N PRO A 275 -4.48 -5.81 0.25
CA PRO A 275 -5.11 -6.54 1.34
C PRO A 275 -6.22 -5.78 2.05
N PHE A 276 -7.05 -6.57 2.72
CA PHE A 276 -8.19 -6.09 3.49
C PHE A 276 -8.08 -6.58 4.93
N GLN A 277 -8.12 -5.65 5.88
CA GLN A 277 -8.39 -6.00 7.27
C GLN A 277 -9.85 -6.48 7.36
N ILE A 278 -10.09 -7.61 8.02
CA ILE A 278 -11.38 -8.27 8.19
C ILE A 278 -11.70 -8.40 9.68
#